data_AF-U7PQI2-F1
#
_entry.id   AF-U7PQI2-F1
#
_cell.length_a   1.000
_cell.length_b   1.000
_cell.length_c   1.000
_cell.angle_alpha   90.00
_cell.angle_beta   90.00
_cell.angle_gamma   90.00
#
_symmetry.space_group_name_H-M   'P 1'
#
loop_
_entity.id
_entity.type
_entity.pdbx_description
1 polymer ?
#
loop_
_entity_poly.entity_id
_entity_poly.type
_entity_poly.pdbx_seq_one_letter_code
_entity_poly.pdbx_strand_id
1 'polypeptide(L)' 'MWIPATVVTMVTTQTVTTLIPDVPAGETATVETVIGHTTYEFRMGYSDGHSSTSWSSATRSYAMTVG' A
#
# COMPACT_ATOMS: atom_id res chain seq x y z
N MET A 1 -4.85 -23.58 -21.38
CA MET A 1 -4.61 -22.31 -22.10
C MET A 1 -4.62 -21.20 -21.07
N TRP A 2 -3.58 -20.36 -21.03
CA TRP A 2 -3.57 -19.18 -20.16
C TRP A 2 -4.37 -18.06 -20.84
N ILE A 3 -5.27 -17.41 -20.10
CA ILE A 3 -6.02 -16.24 -20.56
C ILE A 3 -5.32 -15.02 -19.97
N PRO A 4 -4.75 -14.12 -20.78
CA PRO A 4 -4.17 -12.87 -20.29
C PRO A 4 -5.19 -12.07 -19.47
N ALA A 5 -4.73 -11.52 -18.35
CA ALA A 5 -5.55 -10.73 -17.44
C ALA A 5 -4.93 -9.35 -17.20
N THR A 6 -5.75 -8.31 -17.16
CA THR A 6 -5.35 -6.92 -16.92
C THR A 6 -6.12 -6.36 -15.73
N VAL A 7 -5.50 -5.44 -14.97
CA VAL A 7 -6.21 -4.75 -13.88
C VAL A 7 -7.17 -3.72 -14.49
N VAL A 8 -8.47 -3.86 -14.24
CA VAL A 8 -9.50 -2.93 -14.79
C VAL A 8 -9.98 -1.91 -13.75
N THR A 9 -9.89 -2.23 -12.47
CA THR A 9 -10.24 -1.33 -11.38
C THR A 9 -9.32 -1.62 -10.22
N MET A 10 -8.76 -0.58 -9.62
CA MET A 10 -7.87 -0.69 -8.47
C MET A 10 -8.18 0.43 -7.47
N VAL A 11 -8.52 0.06 -6.24
CA VAL A 11 -8.59 0.96 -5.10
C VAL A 11 -7.27 0.83 -4.35
N THR A 12 -6.64 1.96 -4.02
CA THR A 12 -5.39 1.98 -3.27
C THR A 12 -5.58 2.75 -1.98
N THR A 13 -5.33 2.09 -0.86
CA THR A 13 -5.32 2.71 0.47
C THR A 13 -3.90 2.74 0.98
N GLN A 14 -3.42 3.93 1.36
CA GLN A 14 -2.10 4.11 1.95
C GLN A 14 -2.25 4.57 3.40
N THR A 15 -1.56 3.91 4.31
CA THR A 15 -1.43 4.31 5.70
C THR A 15 0.04 4.55 5.99
N VAL A 16 0.36 5.75 6.47
CA VAL A 16 1.72 6.12 6.87
C VAL A 16 1.72 6.41 8.36
N THR A 17 2.56 5.71 9.09
CA THR A 17 2.78 5.89 10.53
C THR A 17 4.19 6.39 10.74
N THR A 18 4.35 7.51 11.44
CA THR A 18 5.65 8.05 11.82
C THR A 18 5.92 7.75 13.28
N LEU A 19 7.08 7.15 13.57
CA LEU A 19 7.61 7.02 14.92
C LEU A 19 8.52 8.22 15.18
N ILE A 20 8.16 8.98 16.22
CA ILE A 20 8.88 10.17 16.67
C ILE A 20 9.36 9.85 18.09
N PRO A 21 10.65 10.03 18.41
CA PRO A 21 11.17 9.77 19.73
C PRO A 21 10.55 10.75 20.74
N ASP A 22 10.40 10.28 21.98
CA ASP A 22 10.04 11.13 23.10
C ASP A 22 11.24 11.99 23.45
N VAL A 23 11.15 13.30 23.18
CA VAL A 23 12.23 14.26 23.45
C VAL A 23 11.83 15.17 24.61
N PRO A 24 12.78 15.60 25.45
CA PRO A 24 12.52 16.58 26.50
C PRO A 24 11.80 17.82 25.97
N ALA A 25 10.94 18.41 26.80
CA ALA A 25 10.25 19.65 26.45
C ALA A 25 11.26 20.75 26.08
N GLY A 26 11.11 21.31 24.89
CA GLY A 26 12.01 22.34 24.35
C GLY A 26 13.03 21.81 23.33
N GLU A 27 13.11 20.50 23.11
CA GLU A 27 13.91 19.90 22.05
C GLU A 27 13.06 19.59 20.80
N THR A 28 13.69 19.61 19.63
CA THR A 28 13.04 19.26 18.36
C THR A 28 13.14 17.75 18.15
N ALA A 29 12.01 17.05 18.09
CA ALA A 29 12.00 15.64 17.71
C ALA A 29 12.12 15.50 16.18
N THR A 30 13.02 14.63 15.72
CA THR A 30 13.11 14.22 14.32
C THR A 30 12.32 12.93 14.12
N VAL A 31 11.60 12.80 13.01
CA VAL A 31 10.97 11.51 12.66
C VAL A 31 12.09 10.49 12.46
N GLU A 32 12.10 9.42 13.25
CA GLU A 32 13.13 8.39 13.14
C GLU A 32 12.76 7.34 12.12
N THR A 33 11.48 6.93 12.11
CA THR A 33 11.01 5.85 11.24
C THR A 33 9.65 6.18 10.64
N VAL A 34 9.53 5.96 9.33
CA VAL A 34 8.28 6.02 8.58
C VAL A 34 7.91 4.60 8.20
N ILE A 35 6.77 4.12 8.67
CA ILE A 35 6.19 2.83 8.31
C ILE A 35 5.00 3.09 7.40
N GLY A 36 5.05 2.58 6.18
CA GLY A 36 3.98 2.70 5.20
C GLY A 36 3.38 1.34 4.85
N HIS A 37 2.06 1.30 4.74
CA HIS A 37 1.32 0.16 4.22
C HIS A 37 0.44 0.64 3.06
N THR A 38 0.61 0.01 1.90
CA THR A 38 -0.23 0.25 0.73
C THR A 38 -1.01 -1.01 0.43
N THR A 39 -2.32 -0.96 0.61
CA THR A 39 -3.23 -2.04 0.21
C THR A 39 -3.86 -1.68 -1.12
N TYR A 40 -3.74 -2.58 -2.08
CA TYR A 40 -4.40 -2.56 -3.38
C TYR A 40 -5.55 -3.54 -3.33
N GLU A 41 -6.76 -3.10 -3.65
CA GLU A 41 -7.86 -3.99 -4.00
C GLU A 41 -8.11 -3.82 -5.49
N PHE A 42 -8.12 -4.90 -6.26
CA PHE A 42 -8.29 -4.82 -7.70
C PHE A 42 -9.21 -5.90 -8.26
N ARG A 43 -9.84 -5.59 -9.39
CA ARG A 43 -10.51 -6.59 -10.24
C ARG A 43 -9.73 -6.77 -11.53
N MET A 44 -9.73 -8.00 -12.01
CA MET A 44 -9.08 -8.37 -13.27
C MET A 44 -10.11 -8.41 -14.38
N GLY A 45 -9.78 -7.86 -15.55
CA GLY A 45 -10.43 -8.14 -16.81
C GLY A 45 -9.62 -9.20 -17.55
N TYR A 46 -10.29 -10.13 -18.22
CA TYR A 46 -9.69 -11.18 -19.02
C TYR A 46 -9.87 -10.87 -20.50
N SER A 47 -8.91 -11.28 -21.34
CA SER A 47 -8.94 -10.97 -22.77
C SER A 47 -10.11 -11.59 -23.54
N ASP A 48 -10.81 -12.55 -22.94
CA ASP A 48 -12.02 -13.16 -23.46
C ASP A 48 -13.30 -12.34 -23.17
N GLY A 49 -13.17 -11.17 -22.52
CA GLY A 49 -14.25 -10.25 -22.19
C GLY A 49 -14.86 -10.48 -20.81
N HIS A 50 -14.44 -11.51 -20.08
CA HIS A 50 -14.88 -11.71 -18.70
C HIS A 50 -14.12 -10.78 -17.75
N SER A 51 -14.67 -10.57 -16.56
CA SER A 51 -13.97 -9.94 -15.45
C SER A 51 -14.08 -10.81 -14.20
N SER A 52 -13.14 -10.66 -13.28
CA SER A 52 -13.22 -11.32 -11.98
C SER A 52 -14.44 -10.79 -11.23
N THR A 53 -15.29 -11.72 -10.77
CA THR A 53 -16.44 -11.38 -9.93
C THR A 53 -16.01 -10.95 -8.53
N SER A 54 -14.87 -11.46 -8.07
CA SER A 54 -14.24 -11.13 -6.80
C SER A 54 -13.15 -10.06 -6.96
N TRP A 55 -13.02 -9.22 -5.94
CA TRP A 55 -11.84 -8.39 -5.74
C TRP A 55 -10.68 -9.28 -5.27
N SER A 56 -9.50 -9.03 -5.82
CA SER A 56 -8.23 -9.51 -5.29
C SER A 56 -7.60 -8.40 -4.46
N SER A 57 -6.82 -8.75 -3.44
CA SER A 57 -6.08 -7.75 -2.67
C SER A 57 -4.59 -8.10 -2.61
N ALA A 58 -3.76 -7.07 -2.56
CA ALA A 58 -2.33 -7.19 -2.32
C ALA A 58 -1.91 -6.03 -1.42
N THR A 59 -1.11 -6.32 -0.40
CA THR A 59 -0.58 -5.28 0.49
C THR A 59 0.93 -5.26 0.38
N ARG A 60 1.49 -4.06 0.17
CA ARG A 60 2.91 -3.81 0.24
C ARG A 60 3.20 -2.95 1.45
N SER A 61 4.10 -3.42 2.30
CA SER A 61 4.59 -2.67 3.47
C SER A 61 6.01 -2.19 3.19
N TYR A 62 6.36 -1.01 3.69
CA TYR A 62 7.71 -0.48 3.69
C TYR A 62 8.00 0.19 5.03
N ALA A 63 9.24 0.12 5.48
CA ALA A 63 9.74 0.90 6.60
C ALA A 63 11.00 1.62 6.13
N MET A 64 11.11 2.91 6.46
CA MET A 64 12.25 3.74 6.14
C MET A 64 12.69 4.49 7.39
N THR A 65 13.96 4.37 7.74
CA THR A 65 14.58 5.23 8.76
C THR A 65 14.93 6.57 8.10
N VAL A 66 14.45 7.67 8.66
CA VAL A 66 14.77 9.03 8.21
C VAL A 66 15.91 9.51 9.11
N GLY A 67 17.13 9.47 8.57
CA GLY A 67 18.35 9.89 9.27
C GLY A 67 18.50 11.41 9.34
#